data_AF-A0A5K1GQ07-F1
#
_entry.id   AF-A0A5K1GQ07-F1
#
_cell.length_a   1.000
_cell.length_b   1.000
_cell.length_c   1.000
_cell.angle_alpha   90.00
_cell.angle_beta   90.00
_cell.angle_gamma   90.00
#
_symmetry.space_group_name_H-M   'P 1'
#
loop_
_entity.id
_entity.type
_entity.pdbx_description
1 polymer ?
#
loop_
_entity_poly.entity_id
_entity_poly.type
_entity_poly.pdbx_seq_one_letter_code
_entity_poly.pdbx_strand_id
1 'polypeptide(L)'
;MPRIHLDCVISDFQLRWTSEVAHKFNIPRICFSVACNFTRVLSSSLNLHKPQDGVSTAHEPFLVPGLPDKAELTKSQLPDGFVYRECEEKEQMLLFSKEAANAEEESGVIIVHSFYELEPSYIDCYKKTTGKPVWSMGPLFLCHEEREREKSAVREDEFLEWLGSKKERSVLYH
;
A
#
# COMPACT_ATOMS: atom_id res chain seq x y z
N MET A 1 -1.48 -38.70 9.06
CA MET A 1 -1.90 -37.28 9.13
C MET A 1 -2.43 -36.89 7.76
N PRO A 2 -3.60 -36.23 7.65
CA PRO A 2 -4.06 -35.70 6.36
C PRO A 2 -3.06 -34.67 5.84
N ARG A 3 -2.67 -34.77 4.57
CA ARG A 3 -1.85 -33.75 3.91
C ARG A 3 -2.75 -32.56 3.57
N ILE A 4 -2.44 -31.40 4.12
CA ILE A 4 -3.08 -30.13 3.73
C ILE A 4 -2.63 -29.84 2.30
N HIS A 5 -3.60 -29.67 1.39
CA HIS A 5 -3.36 -29.15 0.05
C HIS A 5 -3.59 -27.63 0.10
N LEU A 6 -2.61 -26.85 -0.35
CA LEU A 6 -2.68 -25.39 -0.39
C LEU A 6 -2.83 -24.95 -1.85
N ASP A 7 -3.93 -24.28 -2.18
CA ASP A 7 -4.19 -23.82 -3.55
C ASP A 7 -3.44 -22.53 -3.91
N CYS A 8 -3.18 -21.67 -2.92
CA CYS A 8 -2.41 -20.43 -3.09
C CYS A 8 -1.85 -19.92 -1.76
N VAL A 9 -0.91 -18.98 -1.84
CA VAL A 9 -0.45 -18.15 -0.73
C VAL A 9 -0.86 -16.70 -1.00
N ILE A 10 -1.61 -16.10 -0.10
CA ILE A 10 -1.86 -14.66 -0.09
C ILE A 10 -0.93 -14.05 0.95
N SER A 11 -0.09 -13.11 0.54
CA SER A 11 0.86 -12.46 1.45
C SER A 11 1.04 -10.99 1.11
N ASP A 12 1.38 -10.22 2.14
CA ASP A 12 1.67 -8.80 1.99
C ASP A 12 2.83 -8.56 0.99
N PHE A 13 2.77 -7.45 0.26
CA PHE A 13 3.79 -7.07 -0.72
C PHE A 13 5.20 -6.93 -0.10
N GLN A 14 5.31 -6.60 1.18
CA GLN A 14 6.57 -6.51 1.92
C GLN A 14 7.10 -7.89 2.35
N LEU A 15 6.28 -8.94 2.37
CA LEU A 15 6.69 -10.31 2.72
C LEU A 15 7.31 -11.05 1.53
N ARG A 16 8.29 -10.42 0.90
CA ARG A 16 9.02 -10.88 -0.29
C ARG A 16 9.50 -12.34 -0.24
N TRP A 17 9.97 -12.81 0.92
CA TRP A 17 10.43 -14.20 1.11
C TRP A 17 9.34 -15.26 0.85
N THR A 18 8.06 -14.87 0.93
CA THR A 18 6.95 -15.78 0.63
C THR A 18 6.88 -16.16 -0.85
N SER A 19 7.49 -15.38 -1.74
CA SER A 19 7.66 -15.73 -3.16
C SER A 19 8.49 -17.00 -3.33
N GLU A 20 9.65 -17.04 -2.66
CA GLU A 20 10.55 -18.20 -2.71
C GLU A 20 9.90 -19.45 -2.12
N VAL A 21 9.16 -19.29 -1.02
CA VAL A 21 8.41 -20.39 -0.40
C VAL A 21 7.33 -20.90 -1.34
N ALA A 22 6.52 -20.01 -1.92
CA ALA A 22 5.48 -20.39 -2.87
C ALA A 22 6.07 -21.13 -4.09
N HIS A 23 7.16 -20.62 -4.65
CA HIS A 23 7.89 -21.27 -5.74
C HIS A 23 8.43 -22.65 -5.35
N LYS A 24 9.05 -22.79 -4.18
CA LYS A 24 9.61 -24.06 -3.68
C LYS A 24 8.56 -25.17 -3.57
N PHE A 25 7.33 -24.82 -3.22
CA PHE A 25 6.23 -25.78 -3.10
C PHE A 25 5.34 -25.84 -4.35
N ASN A 26 5.70 -25.11 -5.42
CA ASN A 26 4.94 -24.99 -6.65
C ASN A 26 3.47 -24.55 -6.42
N ILE A 27 3.29 -23.56 -5.56
CA ILE A 27 2.00 -22.97 -5.18
C ILE A 27 1.95 -21.53 -5.71
N PRO A 28 0.84 -21.09 -6.35
CA PRO A 28 0.66 -19.71 -6.76
C PRO A 28 0.72 -18.73 -5.59
N ARG A 29 1.39 -17.59 -5.79
CA ARG A 29 1.36 -16.45 -4.85
C ARG A 29 0.50 -15.32 -5.39
N ILE A 30 -0.37 -14.80 -4.53
CA ILE A 30 -1.14 -13.58 -4.73
C ILE A 30 -0.55 -12.50 -3.82
N CYS A 31 -0.12 -11.39 -4.42
CA CYS A 31 0.38 -10.24 -3.68
C CYS A 31 -0.81 -9.46 -3.10
N PHE A 32 -0.76 -9.10 -1.82
CA PHE A 32 -1.74 -8.23 -1.18
C PHE A 32 -1.08 -6.91 -0.77
N SER A 33 -1.69 -5.79 -1.14
CA SER A 33 -1.25 -4.45 -0.76
C SER A 33 -2.34 -3.72 0.02
N VAL A 34 -2.00 -3.26 1.22
CA VAL A 34 -2.83 -2.32 1.99
C VAL A 34 -2.68 -0.86 1.52
N ALA A 35 -1.64 -0.56 0.76
CA ALA A 35 -1.47 0.76 0.17
C ALA A 35 -2.41 0.94 -1.04
N CYS A 36 -3.02 2.12 -1.18
CA CYS A 36 -3.89 2.45 -2.30
C CYS A 36 -3.12 2.46 -3.64
N ASN A 37 -3.85 2.35 -4.75
CA ASN A 37 -3.26 2.32 -6.09
C ASN A 37 -2.50 3.62 -6.40
N PHE A 38 -2.98 4.78 -5.93
CA PHE A 38 -2.25 6.04 -5.99
C PHE A 38 -0.82 5.90 -5.47
N THR A 39 -0.65 5.39 -4.24
CA THR A 39 0.66 5.22 -3.61
C THR A 39 1.53 4.22 -4.38
N ARG A 40 0.94 3.15 -4.95
CA ARG A 40 1.68 2.17 -5.76
C ARG A 40 2.23 2.80 -7.04
N VAL A 41 1.40 3.50 -7.79
CA VAL A 41 1.82 4.18 -9.03
C VAL A 41 2.81 5.30 -8.74
N LEU A 42 2.56 6.10 -7.70
CA LEU A 42 3.46 7.16 -7.23
C LEU A 42 4.84 6.61 -6.88
N SER A 43 4.90 5.57 -6.05
CA SER A 43 6.15 4.93 -5.63
C SER A 43 6.93 4.36 -6.81
N SER A 44 6.23 3.72 -7.75
CA SER A 44 6.85 3.20 -8.98
C SER A 44 7.47 4.32 -9.81
N SER A 45 6.77 5.44 -9.98
CA SER A 45 7.26 6.59 -10.74
C SER A 45 8.47 7.24 -10.07
N LEU A 46 8.42 7.47 -8.75
CA LEU A 46 9.53 8.04 -7.98
C LEU A 46 10.80 7.17 -8.06
N ASN A 47 10.65 5.85 -8.03
CA ASN A 47 11.78 4.92 -8.16
C ASN A 47 12.35 4.87 -9.59
N LEU A 48 11.49 4.93 -10.60
CA LEU A 48 11.89 4.84 -12.01
C LEU A 48 12.54 6.13 -12.52
N HIS A 49 11.91 7.28 -12.24
CA HIS A 49 12.29 8.56 -12.83
C HIS A 49 13.12 9.44 -11.89
N LYS A 50 13.05 9.19 -10.59
CA LYS A 50 13.79 9.92 -9.55
C LYS A 50 13.77 11.45 -9.69
N PRO A 51 12.60 12.10 -9.94
CA PRO A 51 12.53 13.55 -10.11
C PRO A 51 13.07 14.33 -8.89
N GLN A 52 12.98 13.74 -7.70
CA GLN A 52 13.53 14.28 -6.47
C GLN A 52 15.05 14.45 -6.51
N ASP A 53 15.80 13.65 -7.29
CA ASP A 53 17.25 13.80 -7.38
C ASP A 53 17.66 15.08 -8.14
N GLY A 54 16.72 15.66 -8.91
CA GLY A 54 16.94 16.88 -9.69
C GLY A 54 16.76 18.20 -8.92
N VAL A 55 16.27 18.17 -7.68
CA VAL A 55 16.05 19.37 -6.86
C VAL A 55 17.09 19.51 -5.75
N SER A 56 17.46 20.73 -5.40
CA SER A 56 18.56 21.01 -4.47
C SER A 56 18.09 21.04 -3.01
N THR A 57 16.89 21.55 -2.73
CA THR A 57 16.42 21.75 -1.34
C THR A 57 15.31 20.79 -0.93
N ALA A 58 15.10 20.62 0.38
CA ALA A 58 14.07 19.74 0.91
C ALA A 58 12.63 20.19 0.56
N HIS A 59 12.44 21.49 0.31
CA HIS A 59 11.13 22.11 0.07
C HIS A 59 10.95 22.59 -1.37
N GLU A 60 11.93 22.34 -2.24
CA GLU A 60 11.82 22.67 -3.67
C GLU A 60 10.84 21.69 -4.33
N PRO A 61 9.78 22.21 -5.01
CA PRO A 61 8.78 21.37 -5.64
C PRO A 61 9.30 20.73 -6.93
N PHE A 62 8.87 19.50 -7.20
CA PHE A 62 9.07 18.80 -8.46
C PHE A 62 7.80 18.06 -8.88
N LEU A 63 7.65 17.88 -10.19
CA LEU A 63 6.55 17.10 -10.76
C LEU A 63 6.89 15.63 -10.80
N VAL A 64 5.92 14.79 -10.44
CA VAL A 64 6.06 13.34 -10.59
C VAL A 64 5.50 12.91 -11.95
N PRO A 65 6.33 12.35 -12.86
CA PRO A 65 5.89 11.95 -14.18
C PRO A 65 5.03 10.68 -14.15
N GLY A 66 4.28 10.43 -15.22
CA GLY A 66 3.59 9.15 -15.44
C GLY A 66 2.36 8.88 -14.56
N LEU A 67 1.98 9.82 -13.69
CA LEU A 67 0.73 9.77 -12.95
C LEU A 67 -0.47 10.18 -13.82
N PRO A 68 -1.67 9.64 -13.57
CA PRO A 68 -2.91 10.13 -14.16
C PRO A 68 -3.14 11.63 -13.92
N ASP A 69 -2.91 12.09 -12.70
CA ASP A 69 -3.04 13.49 -12.30
C ASP A 69 -1.68 14.14 -12.09
N LYS A 70 -1.62 15.47 -12.25
CA LYS A 70 -0.43 16.26 -11.95
C LYS A 70 -0.20 16.27 -10.44
N ALA A 71 0.82 15.55 -9.97
CA ALA A 71 1.30 15.64 -8.59
C ALA A 71 2.60 16.43 -8.54
N GLU A 72 2.61 17.46 -7.69
CA GLU A 72 3.78 18.25 -7.35
C GLU A 72 4.14 17.96 -5.89
N LEU A 73 5.35 17.49 -5.64
CA LEU A 73 5.83 17.08 -4.32
C LEU A 73 7.17 17.74 -3.99
N THR A 74 7.51 17.75 -2.71
CA THR A 74 8.84 18.12 -2.22
C THR A 74 9.52 16.91 -1.57
N LYS A 75 10.84 16.97 -1.41
CA LYS A 75 11.61 15.93 -0.70
C LYS A 75 11.09 15.72 0.73
N SER A 76 10.71 16.78 1.43
CA SER A 76 10.18 16.71 2.80
C SER A 76 8.84 16.00 2.93
N GLN A 77 8.11 15.78 1.83
CA GLN A 77 6.84 15.04 1.81
C GLN A 77 7.03 13.56 1.50
N LEU A 78 8.23 13.16 1.08
CA LEU A 78 8.53 11.77 0.74
C LEU A 78 9.00 11.00 1.98
N PRO A 79 8.68 9.69 2.07
CA PRO A 79 9.33 8.81 3.02
C PRO A 79 10.86 8.84 2.83
N ASP A 80 11.62 8.62 3.91
CA ASP A 80 13.09 8.56 3.88
C ASP A 80 13.60 7.60 2.79
N GLY A 81 12.83 6.54 2.55
CA GLY A 81 12.67 5.72 1.33
C GLY A 81 13.17 6.29 0.01
N PHE A 82 12.88 7.55 -0.25
CA PHE A 82 13.06 8.17 -1.55
C PHE A 82 14.04 9.34 -1.52
N VAL A 83 14.57 9.72 -0.35
CA VAL A 83 15.34 10.97 -0.14
C VAL A 83 16.75 10.70 0.40
N TYR A 84 17.16 9.43 0.49
CA TYR A 84 18.37 9.00 1.21
C TYR A 84 19.64 9.81 0.92
N ARG A 85 20.26 10.30 2.01
CA ARG A 85 21.70 10.60 2.07
C ARG A 85 22.49 9.30 1.87
N GLU A 86 23.69 9.37 1.29
CA GLU A 86 24.55 8.19 1.13
C GLU A 86 24.91 7.61 2.51
N CYS A 87 24.32 6.47 2.86
CA CYS A 87 24.58 5.71 4.09
C CYS A 87 24.27 4.21 3.87
N GLU A 88 24.75 3.33 4.74
CA GLU A 88 24.50 1.87 4.64
C GLU A 88 23.00 1.53 4.70
N GLU A 89 22.21 2.30 5.44
CA GLU A 89 20.75 2.13 5.54
C GLU A 89 20.05 2.30 4.18
N LYS A 90 20.59 3.19 3.32
CA LYS A 90 20.10 3.41 1.95
C LYS A 90 20.21 2.15 1.10
N GLU A 91 21.36 1.48 1.18
CA GLU A 91 21.62 0.28 0.38
C GLU A 91 20.69 -0.87 0.80
N GLN A 92 20.50 -1.05 2.12
CA GLN A 92 19.58 -2.05 2.65
C GLN A 92 18.13 -1.79 2.22
N MET A 93 17.68 -0.53 2.26
CA MET A 93 16.33 -0.18 1.86
C MET A 93 16.10 -0.24 0.35
N LEU A 94 17.10 0.08 -0.45
CA LEU A 94 17.05 -0.10 -1.90
C LEU A 94 16.98 -1.58 -2.25
N LEU A 95 17.78 -2.42 -1.59
CA LEU A 95 17.73 -3.87 -1.74
C LEU A 95 16.35 -4.40 -1.35
N PHE A 96 15.83 -4.00 -0.19
CA PHE A 96 14.50 -4.39 0.28
C PHE A 96 13.41 -4.02 -0.74
N SER A 97 13.45 -2.79 -1.26
CA SER A 97 12.48 -2.30 -2.24
C SER A 97 12.57 -3.06 -3.55
N LYS A 98 13.79 -3.38 -4.00
CA LYS A 98 14.03 -4.19 -5.20
C LYS A 98 13.51 -5.62 -5.03
N GLU A 99 13.79 -6.26 -3.90
CA GLU A 99 13.31 -7.62 -3.64
C GLU A 99 11.78 -7.65 -3.48
N ALA A 100 11.16 -6.63 -2.88
CA ALA A 100 9.70 -6.50 -2.81
C ALA A 100 9.08 -6.31 -4.21
N ALA A 101 9.69 -5.49 -5.06
CA ALA A 101 9.24 -5.30 -6.44
C ALA A 101 9.35 -6.60 -7.25
N ASN A 102 10.47 -7.31 -7.17
CA ASN A 102 10.66 -8.61 -7.82
C ASN A 102 9.63 -9.63 -7.33
N ALA A 103 9.39 -9.69 -6.02
CA ALA A 103 8.42 -10.62 -5.44
C ALA A 103 6.98 -10.30 -5.89
N GLU A 104 6.62 -9.03 -6.06
CA GLU A 104 5.36 -8.64 -6.69
C GLU A 104 5.33 -8.98 -8.19
N GLU A 105 6.44 -8.82 -8.90
CA GLU A 105 6.60 -9.22 -10.30
C GLU A 105 6.53 -10.75 -10.51
N GLU A 106 6.81 -11.55 -9.50
CA GLU A 106 6.61 -13.01 -9.55
C GLU A 106 5.18 -13.42 -9.22
N SER A 107 4.39 -12.55 -8.57
CA SER A 107 3.00 -12.86 -8.21
C SER A 107 2.09 -12.93 -9.44
N GLY A 108 1.13 -13.85 -9.44
CA GLY A 108 0.20 -14.01 -10.58
C GLY A 108 -0.91 -12.95 -10.59
N VAL A 109 -1.28 -12.45 -9.41
CA VAL A 109 -2.36 -11.48 -9.19
C VAL A 109 -1.96 -10.54 -8.06
N ILE A 110 -2.39 -9.28 -8.18
CA ILE A 110 -2.23 -8.27 -7.13
C ILE A 110 -3.62 -7.92 -6.59
N ILE A 111 -3.80 -8.03 -5.28
CA ILE A 111 -4.98 -7.55 -4.56
C ILE A 111 -4.61 -6.25 -3.86
N VAL A 112 -5.45 -5.24 -3.97
CA VAL A 112 -5.29 -3.95 -3.30
C VAL A 112 -6.48 -3.69 -2.38
N HIS A 113 -6.22 -3.26 -1.15
CA HIS A 113 -7.27 -2.79 -0.23
C HIS A 113 -7.77 -1.41 -0.67
N SER A 114 -8.60 -1.39 -1.70
CA SER A 114 -9.24 -0.20 -2.26
C SER A 114 -10.48 -0.63 -3.07
N PHE A 115 -11.21 0.31 -3.66
CA PHE A 115 -12.34 0.05 -4.55
C PHE A 115 -12.32 0.97 -5.77
N TYR A 116 -12.98 0.55 -6.84
CA TYR A 116 -12.83 1.18 -8.16
C TYR A 116 -13.27 2.65 -8.16
N GLU A 117 -14.40 2.94 -7.54
CA GLU A 117 -15.01 4.27 -7.51
C GLU A 117 -14.15 5.31 -6.75
N LEU A 118 -13.21 4.87 -5.91
CA LEU A 118 -12.33 5.77 -5.16
C LEU A 118 -11.17 6.31 -6.01
N GLU A 119 -10.57 5.46 -6.84
CA GLU A 119 -9.32 5.78 -7.57
C GLU A 119 -9.24 5.10 -8.95
N PRO A 120 -10.25 5.31 -9.84
CA PRO A 120 -10.40 4.55 -11.08
C PRO A 120 -9.20 4.69 -12.01
N SER A 121 -8.74 5.92 -12.23
CA SER A 121 -7.59 6.22 -13.11
C SER A 121 -6.30 5.58 -12.62
N TYR A 122 -6.12 5.44 -11.30
CA TYR A 122 -4.91 4.84 -10.71
C TYR A 122 -4.96 3.32 -10.76
N ILE A 123 -6.13 2.71 -10.60
CA ILE A 123 -6.31 1.27 -10.80
C ILE A 123 -5.97 0.89 -12.24
N ASP A 124 -6.50 1.63 -13.21
CA ASP A 124 -6.25 1.35 -14.63
C ASP A 124 -4.79 1.61 -15.01
N CYS A 125 -4.19 2.66 -14.46
CA CYS A 125 -2.75 2.92 -14.60
C CYS A 125 -1.90 1.78 -14.01
N TYR A 126 -2.23 1.29 -12.81
CA TYR A 126 -1.46 0.24 -12.15
C TYR A 126 -1.58 -1.11 -12.85
N LYS A 127 -2.78 -1.47 -13.33
CA LYS A 127 -2.98 -2.64 -14.22
C LYS A 127 -2.11 -2.55 -15.47
N LYS A 128 -2.09 -1.39 -16.12
CA LYS A 128 -1.28 -1.18 -17.33
C LYS A 128 0.22 -1.30 -17.05
N THR A 129 0.69 -0.71 -15.94
CA THR A 129 2.11 -0.71 -15.58
C THR A 129 2.61 -2.10 -15.17
N THR A 130 1.79 -2.86 -14.44
CA THR A 130 2.15 -4.21 -14.00
C THR A 130 1.96 -5.27 -15.09
N GLY A 131 1.06 -5.03 -16.05
CA GLY A 131 0.69 -6.00 -17.07
C GLY A 131 -0.08 -7.21 -16.52
N LYS A 132 -0.66 -7.08 -15.31
CA LYS A 132 -1.25 -8.18 -14.55
C LYS A 132 -2.67 -7.87 -14.08
N PRO A 133 -3.44 -8.89 -13.68
CA PRO A 133 -4.68 -8.67 -12.95
C PRO A 133 -4.42 -7.94 -11.62
N VAL A 134 -5.05 -6.78 -11.47
CA VAL A 134 -5.13 -6.03 -10.20
C VAL A 134 -6.58 -6.00 -9.75
N TRP A 135 -6.86 -6.54 -8.56
CA TRP A 135 -8.18 -6.58 -7.95
C TRP A 135 -8.24 -5.66 -6.75
N SER A 136 -9.00 -4.59 -6.85
CA SER A 136 -9.29 -3.70 -5.72
C SER A 136 -10.47 -4.26 -4.94
N MET A 137 -10.20 -4.82 -3.75
CA MET A 137 -11.18 -5.48 -2.89
C MET A 137 -11.22 -4.82 -1.53
N GLY A 138 -11.95 -3.71 -1.43
CA GLY A 138 -12.11 -2.97 -0.20
C GLY A 138 -13.42 -2.16 -0.20
N PRO A 139 -13.69 -1.45 0.91
CA PRO A 139 -12.95 -1.53 2.17
C PRO A 139 -13.23 -2.83 2.93
N LEU A 140 -12.19 -3.59 3.28
CA LEU A 140 -12.34 -4.93 3.89
C LEU A 140 -12.97 -4.89 5.29
N PHE A 141 -12.94 -3.74 5.96
CA PHE A 141 -13.58 -3.59 7.27
C PHE A 141 -15.11 -3.73 7.21
N LEU A 142 -15.73 -3.54 6.03
CA LEU A 142 -17.17 -3.80 5.84
C LEU A 142 -17.50 -5.29 5.71
N CYS A 143 -16.50 -6.15 5.50
CA CYS A 143 -16.68 -7.60 5.38
C CYS A 143 -16.76 -8.31 6.74
N HIS A 144 -16.57 -7.59 7.84
CA HIS A 144 -16.73 -8.13 9.18
C HIS A 144 -18.16 -7.93 9.67
N GLU A 145 -18.96 -9.00 9.66
CA GLU A 145 -20.10 -9.12 10.56
C GLU A 145 -19.57 -9.11 12.00
N GLU A 146 -20.26 -8.38 12.88
CA GLU A 146 -19.94 -8.04 14.27
C GLU A 146 -19.06 -9.08 14.98
N ARG A 147 -17.72 -8.93 14.92
CA ARG A 147 -16.84 -9.61 15.88
C ARG A 147 -17.06 -8.93 17.22
N GLU A 148 -17.24 -9.74 18.27
CA GLU A 148 -17.29 -9.30 19.66
C GLU A 148 -16.20 -8.25 19.88
N ARG A 149 -16.61 -6.98 19.97
CA ARG A 149 -15.71 -5.87 20.26
C ARG A 149 -15.08 -6.19 21.61
N GLU A 150 -13.75 -6.23 21.66
CA GLU A 150 -13.05 -6.25 22.94
C GLU A 150 -13.57 -5.07 23.75
N LYS A 151 -14.24 -5.36 24.87
CA LYS A 151 -14.83 -4.34 25.73
C LYS A 151 -13.70 -3.42 26.19
N SER A 152 -13.64 -2.24 25.59
CA SER A 152 -12.65 -1.23 25.97
C SER A 152 -12.88 -0.83 27.43
N ALA A 153 -11.82 -0.43 28.14
CA ALA A 153 -11.93 0.04 29.52
C ALA A 153 -12.73 1.36 29.66
N VAL A 154 -13.00 2.04 28.54
CA VAL A 154 -13.89 3.19 28.47
C VAL A 154 -15.32 2.69 28.31
N ARG A 155 -16.26 3.22 29.10
CA ARG A 155 -17.69 2.94 28.92
C ARG A 155 -18.08 3.51 27.55
N GLU A 156 -18.12 2.64 26.53
CA GLU A 156 -18.49 2.96 25.14
C GLU A 156 -19.76 3.83 25.09
N ASP A 157 -20.72 3.53 25.99
CA ASP A 157 -21.96 4.28 26.18
C ASP A 157 -21.73 5.76 26.54
N GLU A 158 -20.79 6.09 27.44
CA GLU A 158 -20.53 7.49 27.86
C GLU A 158 -19.92 8.31 26.72
N PHE A 159 -19.06 7.69 25.90
CA PHE A 159 -18.46 8.36 24.75
C PHE A 159 -19.48 8.60 23.64
N LEU A 160 -20.34 7.60 23.36
CA LEU A 160 -21.41 7.73 22.37
C LEU A 160 -22.47 8.75 22.80
N GLU A 161 -22.84 8.80 24.08
CA GLU A 161 -23.72 9.82 24.63
C GLU A 161 -23.10 11.23 24.52
N TRP A 162 -21.82 11.37 24.88
CA TRP A 162 -21.10 12.63 24.74
C TRP A 162 -21.05 13.08 23.27
N LEU A 163 -20.75 12.17 22.33
CA LEU A 163 -20.77 12.46 20.89
C LEU A 163 -22.17 12.89 20.44
N GLY A 164 -23.22 12.18 20.88
CA GLY A 164 -24.62 12.50 20.58
C GLY A 164 -25.07 13.86 21.13
N SER A 165 -24.41 14.37 22.18
CA SER A 165 -24.67 15.71 22.74
C SER A 165 -24.09 16.86 21.91
N LYS A 166 -23.19 16.58 20.96
CA LYS A 166 -22.53 17.61 20.13
C LYS A 166 -23.34 17.91 18.89
N LYS A 167 -23.13 19.10 18.31
CA LYS A 167 -23.72 19.45 17.01
C LYS A 167 -23.16 18.54 15.93
N GLU A 168 -23.95 18.27 14.89
CA GLU A 168 -23.49 17.51 13.73
C GLU A 168 -22.18 18.09 13.18
N ARG A 169 -21.20 17.22 12.87
CA ARG A 169 -19.89 17.60 12.29
C ARG A 169 -19.09 18.62 13.12
N SER A 170 -19.29 18.69 14.45
CA SER A 170 -18.58 19.64 15.33
C SER A 170 -17.42 19.05 16.12
N VAL A 171 -17.26 17.72 16.12
CA VAL A 171 -16.18 17.04 16.84
C VAL A 171 -15.05 16.71 15.87
N LEU A 172 -13.83 17.12 16.23
CA LEU A 172 -12.62 16.73 15.52
C LEU A 172 -12.05 15.45 16.15
N TYR A 173 -11.94 14.40 15.34
CA TYR A 173 -11.16 13.21 15.67
C TYR A 173 -9.76 13.40 15.07
N HIS A 174 -8.73 13.33 15.91
CA HIS A 174 -7.32 13.51 15.53
C HIS A 174 -6.53 12.25 15.84
#